data_AF-A0A523QB04-F1
#
_entry.id   AF-A0A523QB04-F1
#
_cell.length_a   1.000
_cell.length_b   1.000
_cell.length_c   1.000
_cell.angle_alpha   90.00
_cell.angle_beta   90.00
_cell.angle_gamma   90.00
#
_symmetry.space_group_name_H-M   'P 1'
#
loop_
_entity.id
_entity.type
_entity.pdbx_description
1 polymer ?
#
loop_
_entity_poly.entity_id
_entity_poly.type
_entity_poly.pdbx_seq_one_letter_code
_entity_poly.pdbx_strand_id
1 'polypeptide(L)'
;MSARDAESAMLARCAVVARQASQSAQDQREANVFRLAAMVVRSRFPGESQRLMQASERYFASYPHDRLAPADVVRKGWVLSLPRLRDMLSHKLYGH
;
A
#
# COMPACT_ATOMS: atom_id res chain seq x y z
N MET A 1 -7.14 19.47 4.75
CA MET A 1 -7.12 17.99 4.74
C MET A 1 -6.63 17.50 6.08
N SER A 2 -7.41 16.66 6.75
CA SER A 2 -7.02 16.02 8.01
C SER A 2 -6.14 14.78 7.76
N ALA A 3 -5.44 14.30 8.80
CA ALA A 3 -4.69 13.04 8.73
C ALA A 3 -5.59 11.84 8.34
N ARG A 4 -6.88 11.88 8.69
CA ARG A 4 -7.88 10.88 8.31
C ARG A 4 -8.20 10.90 6.82
N ASP A 5 -8.24 12.08 6.21
CA ASP A 5 -8.48 12.23 4.77
C ASP A 5 -7.30 11.69 3.98
N ALA A 6 -6.07 11.98 4.44
CA ALA A 6 -4.84 11.47 3.82
C ALA A 6 -4.73 9.94 3.94
N GLU A 7 -5.09 9.36 5.09
CA GLU A 7 -5.17 7.92 5.28
C GLU A 7 -6.22 7.29 4.34
N SER A 8 -7.41 7.88 4.27
CA SER A 8 -8.51 7.37 3.44
C SER A 8 -8.17 7.39 1.94
N ALA A 9 -7.52 8.45 1.47
CA ALA A 9 -7.03 8.56 0.10
C ALA A 9 -5.97 7.50 -0.22
N MET A 10 -5.02 7.29 0.69
CA MET A 10 -3.99 6.26 0.54
C MET A 10 -4.59 4.85 0.51
N LEU A 11 -5.56 4.56 1.37
CA LEU A 11 -6.28 3.28 1.38
C LEU A 11 -7.08 3.07 0.08
N ALA A 12 -7.71 4.12 -0.45
CA ALA A 12 -8.41 4.06 -1.73
C ALA A 12 -7.43 3.76 -2.88
N ARG A 13 -6.27 4.43 -2.93
CA ARG A 13 -5.22 4.14 -3.91
C ARG A 13 -4.74 2.70 -3.83
N CYS A 14 -4.46 2.20 -2.61
CA CYS A 14 -4.09 0.79 -2.41
C CYS A 14 -5.17 -0.15 -2.97
N ALA A 15 -6.45 0.10 -2.71
CA ALA A 15 -7.54 -0.74 -3.21
C ALA A 15 -7.67 -0.70 -4.75
N VAL A 16 -7.46 0.46 -5.38
CA VAL A 16 -7.46 0.59 -6.84
C VAL A 16 -6.32 -0.22 -7.46
N VAL A 17 -5.10 -0.05 -6.97
CA VAL A 17 -3.91 -0.77 -7.47
C VAL A 17 -4.00 -2.27 -7.20
N ALA A 18 -4.52 -2.67 -6.04
CA ALA A 18 -4.78 -4.06 -5.69
C ALA A 18 -5.78 -4.73 -6.65
N ARG A 19 -6.68 -3.97 -7.28
CA ARG A 19 -7.65 -4.47 -8.27
C ARG A 19 -7.14 -4.35 -9.71
N GLN A 20 -6.34 -3.33 -10.02
CA GLN A 20 -5.87 -3.01 -11.37
C GLN A 20 -4.35 -3.10 -11.48
N ALA A 21 -3.85 -4.12 -12.18
CA ALA A 21 -2.42 -4.38 -12.33
C ALA A 21 -1.66 -3.34 -13.18
N SER A 22 -2.33 -2.40 -13.84
CA SER A 22 -1.71 -1.40 -14.73
C SER A 22 -1.13 -0.19 -14.00
N GLN A 23 -1.55 0.07 -12.76
CA GLN A 23 -1.13 1.26 -12.03
C GLN A 23 0.15 1.00 -11.22
N SER A 24 1.12 1.93 -11.32
CA SER A 24 2.32 1.96 -10.47
C SER A 24 2.16 2.98 -9.34
N ALA A 25 3.03 2.89 -8.34
CA ALA A 25 3.19 3.97 -7.37
C ALA A 25 3.68 5.26 -8.07
N GLN A 26 3.19 6.40 -7.61
CA GLN A 26 3.54 7.72 -8.16
C GLN A 26 4.69 8.39 -7.40
N ASP A 27 4.87 8.03 -6.12
CA ASP A 27 5.90 8.60 -5.25
C ASP A 27 6.47 7.56 -4.27
N GLN A 28 7.51 7.98 -3.55
CA GLN A 28 8.18 7.17 -2.53
C GLN A 28 7.17 6.66 -1.47
N ARG A 29 6.20 7.49 -1.07
CA ARG A 29 5.24 7.15 -0.05
C ARG A 29 4.31 6.04 -0.52
N GLU A 30 3.67 6.18 -1.68
CA GLU A 30 2.82 5.18 -2.29
C GLU A 30 3.57 3.86 -2.47
N ALA A 31 4.80 3.89 -3.01
CA ALA A 31 5.56 2.67 -3.28
C ALA A 31 5.81 1.86 -2.00
N ASN A 32 6.24 2.54 -0.94
CA ASN A 32 6.49 1.90 0.35
C ASN A 32 5.21 1.44 1.04
N VAL A 33 4.12 2.23 0.96
CA VAL A 33 2.83 1.84 1.53
C VAL A 33 2.22 0.67 0.76
N PHE A 34 2.33 0.60 -0.56
CA PHE A 34 1.85 -0.53 -1.36
C PHE A 34 2.61 -1.80 -1.03
N ARG A 35 3.94 -1.73 -0.90
CA ARG A 35 4.76 -2.87 -0.47
C ARG A 35 4.33 -3.37 0.91
N LEU A 36 4.09 -2.45 1.85
CA LEU A 36 3.65 -2.78 3.20
C LEU A 36 2.24 -3.38 3.22
N ALA A 37 1.31 -2.79 2.47
CA ALA A 37 -0.04 -3.28 2.26
C ALA A 37 -0.02 -4.71 1.69
N ALA A 38 0.80 -4.96 0.67
CA ALA A 38 0.99 -6.27 0.08
C ALA A 38 1.40 -7.32 1.12
N MET A 39 2.38 -7.00 1.98
CA MET A 39 2.85 -7.91 3.03
C MET A 39 1.74 -8.27 4.03
N VAL A 40 0.91 -7.31 4.45
CA VAL A 40 -0.11 -7.55 5.48
C VAL A 40 -1.38 -8.22 4.95
N VAL A 41 -1.71 -8.07 3.67
CA VAL A 41 -2.91 -8.68 3.06
C VAL A 41 -2.61 -10.03 2.37
N ARG A 42 -1.34 -10.41 2.22
CA ARG A 42 -0.89 -11.61 1.49
C ARG A 42 -1.63 -12.89 1.88
N SER A 43 -1.91 -13.09 3.16
CA SER A 43 -2.55 -14.32 3.66
C SER A 43 -4.03 -14.45 3.26
N ARG A 44 -4.73 -13.31 3.08
CA ARG A 44 -6.17 -13.29 2.77
C ARG A 44 -6.44 -13.00 1.28
N PHE A 45 -5.56 -12.22 0.65
CA PHE A 45 -5.73 -11.70 -0.70
C PHE A 45 -4.42 -11.84 -1.49
N PRO A 46 -4.04 -13.07 -1.89
CA PRO A 46 -2.75 -13.31 -2.54
C PRO A 46 -2.64 -12.60 -3.90
N GLY A 47 -3.72 -12.50 -4.67
CA GLY A 47 -3.73 -11.82 -5.97
C GLY A 47 -3.53 -10.31 -5.83
N GLU A 48 -4.28 -9.68 -4.93
CA GLU A 48 -4.21 -8.26 -4.61
C GLU A 48 -2.84 -7.90 -4.03
N SER A 49 -2.31 -8.75 -3.15
CA SER A 49 -0.96 -8.65 -2.59
C SER A 49 0.09 -8.63 -3.70
N GLN A 50 -0.01 -9.56 -4.66
CA GLN A 50 0.93 -9.61 -5.78
C GLN A 50 0.86 -8.35 -6.65
N ARG A 51 -0.35 -7.83 -6.94
CA ARG A 51 -0.51 -6.59 -7.73
C ARG A 51 0.08 -5.38 -7.02
N LEU A 52 -0.17 -5.24 -5.71
CA LEU A 52 0.42 -4.19 -4.89
C LEU A 52 1.95 -4.29 -4.83
N MET A 53 2.49 -5.51 -4.70
CA MET A 53 3.93 -5.74 -4.69
C MET A 53 4.54 -5.33 -6.03
N GLN A 54 3.99 -5.78 -7.15
CA GLN A 54 4.45 -5.42 -8.49
C GLN A 54 4.40 -3.91 -8.74
N ALA A 55 3.32 -3.24 -8.32
CA ALA A 55 3.21 -1.78 -8.45
C ALA A 55 4.31 -1.04 -7.68
N SER A 56 4.69 -1.54 -6.50
CA SER A 56 5.81 -0.99 -5.72
C SER A 56 7.16 -1.30 -6.37
N GLU A 57 7.36 -2.51 -6.88
CA GLU A 57 8.60 -2.93 -7.52
C GLU A 57 8.89 -2.15 -8.80
N ARG A 58 7.87 -1.88 -9.61
CA ARG A 58 8.00 -1.03 -10.81
C ARG A 58 8.52 0.36 -10.47
N TYR A 59 8.06 0.94 -9.36
CA TYR A 59 8.57 2.24 -8.92
C TYR A 59 10.02 2.13 -8.42
N PHE A 60 10.32 1.14 -7.59
CA PHE A 60 11.67 0.95 -7.06
C PHE A 60 12.71 0.54 -8.10
N ALA A 61 12.29 0.00 -9.25
CA ALA A 61 13.19 -0.23 -10.38
C ALA A 61 13.76 1.09 -10.92
N SER A 62 12.97 2.15 -10.94
CA SER A 62 13.41 3.50 -11.32
C SER A 62 14.04 4.27 -10.17
N TYR A 63 13.59 4.05 -8.94
CA TYR A 63 14.05 4.75 -7.73
C TYR A 63 14.46 3.77 -6.61
N PRO A 64 15.60 3.07 -6.73
CA PRO A 64 15.97 2.03 -5.76
C PRO A 64 16.23 2.57 -4.34
N HIS A 65 16.72 3.81 -4.23
CA HIS A 65 17.06 4.46 -2.97
C HIS A 65 15.84 4.88 -2.15
N ASP A 66 14.67 4.91 -2.77
CA ASP A 66 13.41 5.27 -2.12
C ASP A 66 12.78 4.12 -1.32
N ARG A 67 13.37 2.93 -1.39
CA ARG A 67 12.89 1.75 -0.68
C ARG A 67 13.27 1.84 0.80
N LEU A 68 12.27 1.94 1.66
CA LEU A 68 12.43 2.00 3.12
C LEU A 68 12.20 0.64 3.78
N ALA A 69 12.63 0.46 5.03
CA ALA A 69 12.22 -0.69 5.82
C ALA A 69 10.74 -0.54 6.26
N PRO A 70 9.98 -1.63 6.43
CA PRO A 70 8.59 -1.57 6.88
C PRO A 70 8.38 -0.76 8.17
N ALA A 71 9.31 -0.85 9.12
CA ALA A 71 9.26 -0.10 10.37
C ALA A 71 9.35 1.42 10.15
N ASP A 72 10.12 1.87 9.15
CA ASP A 72 10.33 3.29 8.88
C ASP A 72 9.12 3.94 8.20
N VAL A 73 8.35 3.16 7.45
CA VAL A 73 7.06 3.59 6.87
C VAL A 73 6.06 3.97 7.97
N VAL A 74 6.03 3.17 9.04
CA VAL A 74 5.18 3.43 10.21
C VAL A 74 5.72 4.63 11.00
N ARG A 75 7.04 4.70 11.22
CA ARG A 75 7.68 5.84 11.93
C ARG A 75 7.46 7.18 11.23
N LYS A 76 7.44 7.20 9.90
CA LYS A 76 7.13 8.40 9.10
C LYS A 76 5.65 8.81 9.15
N GLY A 77 4.78 8.03 9.81
CA GLY A 77 3.36 8.33 9.94
C GLY A 77 2.57 8.21 8.65
N TRP A 78 3.10 7.53 7.63
CA TRP A 78 2.41 7.34 6.34
C TRP A 78 1.22 6.39 6.43
N VAL A 79 1.25 5.53 7.45
CA VAL A 79 0.16 4.65 7.89
C VAL A 79 0.01 4.80 9.40
N LEU A 80 -1.21 4.76 9.92
CA LEU A 80 -1.45 4.90 11.37
C LEU A 80 -0.93 3.67 12.15
N SER A 81 -1.19 2.46 11.64
CA SER A 81 -0.66 1.22 12.18
C SER A 81 -0.85 0.06 11.20
N LEU A 82 -0.08 -1.02 11.35
CA LEU A 82 -0.20 -2.21 10.50
C LEU A 82 -1.54 -2.93 10.66
N PRO A 83 -2.08 -3.17 11.89
CA PRO A 83 -3.37 -3.82 12.05
C PRO A 83 -4.49 -3.01 11.40
N ARG A 84 -4.50 -1.68 11.60
CA ARG A 84 -5.49 -0.78 10.99
C ARG A 84 -5.42 -0.79 9.46
N LEU A 85 -4.21 -0.71 8.90
CA LEU A 85 -3.99 -0.80 7.45
C LEU A 85 -4.59 -2.10 6.90
N ARG A 86 -4.24 -3.24 7.51
CA ARG A 86 -4.76 -4.56 7.12
C ARG A 86 -6.27 -4.62 7.20
N ASP A 87 -6.87 -4.19 8.30
CA ASP A 87 -8.31 -4.34 8.53
C ASP A 87 -9.12 -3.45 7.59
N MET A 88 -8.70 -2.20 7.38
CA MET A 88 -9.35 -1.28 6.45
C MET A 88 -9.19 -1.70 4.98
N LEU A 89 -7.99 -2.18 4.58
CA LEU A 89 -7.80 -2.74 3.24
C LEU A 89 -8.63 -4.00 3.05
N SER A 90 -8.64 -4.91 4.04
CA SER A 90 -9.46 -6.12 3.97
C SER A 90 -10.92 -5.77 3.76
N HIS A 91 -11.45 -4.79 4.51
CA HIS A 91 -12.83 -4.33 4.34
C HIS A 91 -13.09 -3.78 2.92
N LYS A 92 -12.18 -2.98 2.37
CA LYS A 92 -12.28 -2.46 0.99
C LYS A 92 -12.14 -3.53 -0.09
N LEU A 93 -11.45 -4.64 0.20
CA LEU A 93 -11.25 -5.73 -0.76
C LEU A 93 -12.37 -6.79 -0.67
N TYR A 94 -12.93 -7.03 0.52
CA TYR A 94 -14.07 -7.95 0.73
C TYR A 94 -15.41 -7.43 0.19
N GLY A 95 -15.62 -6.10 0.16
CA GLY A 95 -16.92 -5.50 -0.15
C GLY A 95 -17.36 -5.52 -1.62
N HIS A 96 -17.09 -6.60 -2.36
CA HIS A 96 -17.59 -6.81 -3.72
C HIS A 96 -18.05 -8.27 -3.90
#